data_AF-A0A935SY72-F1
#
_entry.id   AF-A0A935SY72-F1
#
_cell.length_a   1.000
_cell.length_b   1.000
_cell.length_c   1.000
_cell.angle_alpha   90.00
_cell.angle_beta   90.00
_cell.angle_gamma   90.00
#
_symmetry.space_group_name_H-M   'P 1'
#
loop_
_entity.id
_entity.type
_entity.pdbx_description
1 polymer ?
#
loop_
_entity_poly.entity_id
_entity_poly.type
_entity_poly.pdbx_seq_one_letter_code
_entity_poly.pdbx_strand_id
1 'polypeptide(L)'
;MRMRMGLFVAASLGLSVALAGCASNDAPRGTEAEQQEALEETSLNGEALSQRRTDLVRAWRDLVRLDVTMQALSDRNDSRSIVLLDNFIAEYMAKHLDPLLKPEWQSSHPEVMALDANLRFMKAQLLSNMRYPRKVQESIDDIENRFEGRESMLVEYPVGEQRSLGEALDMLRDQKWNS
;
A
#
# COMPACT_ATOMS: atom_id res chain seq x y z
N MET A 1 -55.21 10.47 -51.01
CA MET A 1 -54.61 11.74 -50.57
C MET A 1 -53.11 11.68 -50.87
N ARG A 2 -52.68 12.29 -51.98
CA ARG A 2 -51.92 13.57 -52.05
C ARG A 2 -50.49 13.50 -51.47
N MET A 3 -49.56 13.24 -52.40
CA MET A 3 -48.33 14.01 -52.70
C MET A 3 -47.41 14.47 -51.55
N ARG A 4 -46.10 14.17 -51.63
CA ARG A 4 -45.10 15.03 -52.33
C ARG A 4 -43.68 14.44 -52.32
N MET A 5 -43.07 14.45 -53.51
CA MET A 5 -41.63 14.38 -53.78
C MET A 5 -40.91 15.60 -53.19
N GLY A 6 -39.64 15.42 -52.80
CA GLY A 6 -38.70 16.48 -52.47
C GLY A 6 -37.27 16.01 -52.72
N LEU A 7 -36.87 16.06 -53.99
CA LEU A 7 -35.52 15.86 -54.50
C LEU A 7 -34.70 17.12 -54.18
N PHE A 8 -33.51 17.00 -53.58
CA PHE A 8 -32.48 18.04 -53.62
C PHE A 8 -31.17 17.44 -54.12
N VAL A 9 -30.69 17.99 -55.23
CA VAL A 9 -29.50 17.58 -55.98
C VAL A 9 -28.35 18.53 -55.65
N ALA A 10 -27.20 17.91 -55.38
CA ALA A 10 -25.79 18.26 -55.64
C ALA A 10 -25.35 19.72 -55.86
N ALA A 11 -24.22 20.07 -55.21
CA ALA A 11 -23.07 20.84 -55.72
C ALA A 11 -22.20 21.26 -54.52
N SER A 12 -20.87 21.30 -54.49
CA SER A 12 -19.74 20.76 -55.25
C SER A 12 -18.48 21.37 -54.58
N LEU A 13 -17.30 20.77 -54.84
CA LEU A 13 -15.95 21.36 -54.74
C LEU A 13 -15.27 21.53 -53.37
N GLY A 14 -14.36 20.59 -53.09
CA GLY A 14 -12.91 20.88 -53.14
C GLY A 14 -12.21 21.27 -51.84
N LEU A 15 -11.32 20.40 -51.34
CA LEU A 15 -9.88 20.67 -51.28
C LEU A 15 -9.13 19.37 -50.93
N SER A 16 -8.10 19.06 -51.72
CA SER A 16 -7.15 17.98 -51.52
C SER A 16 -5.90 18.47 -50.78
N VAL A 17 -5.14 17.51 -50.24
CA VAL A 17 -3.71 17.53 -49.86
C VAL A 17 -3.36 17.83 -48.40
N ALA A 18 -3.14 16.72 -47.68
CA ALA A 18 -2.01 16.38 -46.81
C ALA A 18 -1.27 17.48 -46.02
N LEU A 19 -1.28 17.33 -44.69
CA LEU A 19 -0.07 17.44 -43.87
C LEU A 19 -0.10 16.36 -42.79
N ALA A 20 1.01 15.63 -42.71
CA ALA A 20 1.33 14.73 -41.63
C ALA A 20 1.32 15.52 -40.31
N GLY A 21 0.56 15.01 -39.34
CA GLY A 21 0.64 15.41 -37.95
C GLY A 21 0.70 14.14 -37.11
N CYS A 22 1.92 13.75 -36.73
CA CYS A 22 2.16 12.78 -35.68
C CYS A 22 1.56 13.31 -34.37
N ALA A 23 0.31 12.99 -34.08
CA ALA A 23 -0.19 13.05 -32.71
C ALA A 23 0.18 11.71 -32.08
N SER A 24 1.39 11.65 -31.54
CA SER A 24 1.80 10.59 -30.62
C SER A 24 0.73 10.50 -29.54
N ASN A 25 -0.05 9.42 -29.55
CA ASN A 25 -0.91 9.09 -28.44
C ASN A 25 -0.06 8.42 -27.36
N ASP A 26 0.90 9.18 -26.81
CA ASP A 26 1.55 8.84 -25.55
C ASP A 26 0.60 9.27 -24.43
N ALA A 27 -0.56 8.60 -24.37
CA ALA A 27 -1.31 8.55 -23.13
C ALA A 27 -0.42 7.78 -22.13
N PRO A 28 -0.06 8.36 -20.97
CA PRO A 28 0.68 7.62 -19.98
C PRO A 28 -0.18 6.42 -19.61
N ARG A 29 0.36 5.21 -19.79
CA ARG A 29 -0.25 3.93 -19.41
C ARG A 29 -0.24 3.77 -17.88
N GLY A 30 -0.72 4.78 -17.16
CA GLY A 30 -1.01 4.66 -15.75
C GLY A 30 -2.44 4.22 -15.58
N THR A 31 -2.69 3.18 -14.80
CA THR A 31 -4.05 2.85 -14.33
C THR A 31 -4.65 4.07 -13.61
N GLU A 32 -5.98 4.19 -13.54
CA GLU A 32 -6.64 5.30 -12.81
C GLU A 32 -6.11 5.42 -11.37
N ALA A 33 -5.72 4.30 -10.75
CA ALA A 33 -5.06 4.26 -9.45
C ALA A 33 -3.67 4.91 -9.44
N GLU A 34 -2.81 4.64 -10.43
CA GLU A 34 -1.49 5.26 -10.55
C GLU A 34 -1.57 6.77 -10.79
N GLN A 35 -2.57 7.23 -11.54
CA GLN A 35 -2.80 8.67 -11.73
C GLN A 35 -3.28 9.34 -10.45
N GLN A 36 -4.11 8.64 -9.66
CA GLN A 36 -4.60 9.14 -8.38
C GLN A 36 -3.51 9.18 -7.31
N GLU A 37 -2.62 8.17 -7.28
CA GLU A 37 -1.46 8.14 -6.39
C GLU A 37 -0.43 9.22 -6.76
N ALA A 38 -0.15 9.42 -8.06
CA ALA A 38 0.73 10.51 -8.51
C ALA A 38 0.17 11.90 -8.17
N LEU A 39 -1.16 12.06 -8.23
CA LEU A 39 -1.83 13.26 -7.77
C LEU A 39 -1.74 13.40 -6.25
N GLU A 40 -1.94 12.34 -5.47
CA GLU A 40 -1.74 12.39 -4.01
C GLU A 40 -0.30 12.77 -3.65
N GLU A 41 0.70 12.09 -4.21
CA GLU A 41 2.12 12.36 -3.95
C GLU A 41 2.50 13.82 -4.22
N THR A 42 1.95 14.43 -5.28
CA THR A 42 2.26 15.81 -5.67
C THR A 42 1.34 16.88 -5.05
N SER A 43 0.16 16.49 -4.53
CA SER A 43 -0.87 17.42 -4.05
C SER A 43 -1.15 17.35 -2.55
N LEU A 44 -0.50 16.46 -1.80
CA LEU A 44 -0.57 16.47 -0.35
C LEU A 44 -0.05 17.81 0.18
N ASN A 45 -0.98 18.70 0.47
CA ASN A 45 -0.71 19.88 1.25
C ASN A 45 -0.24 19.46 2.66
N GLY A 46 0.37 20.39 3.40
CA GLY A 46 0.93 20.08 4.72
C GLY A 46 -0.08 19.51 5.72
N GLU A 47 -1.37 19.85 5.58
CA GLU A 47 -2.44 19.32 6.44
C GLU A 47 -2.74 17.84 6.15
N ALA A 48 -2.91 17.47 4.88
CA ALA A 48 -3.18 16.10 4.49
C ALA A 48 -1.99 15.18 4.81
N LEU A 49 -0.75 15.65 4.62
CA LEU A 49 0.45 14.91 5.02
C LEU A 49 0.53 14.72 6.54
N SER A 50 0.24 15.78 7.32
CA SER A 50 0.17 15.71 8.78
C SER A 50 -0.90 14.72 9.27
N GLN A 51 -2.06 14.71 8.61
CA GLN A 51 -3.12 13.75 8.89
C GLN A 51 -2.65 12.32 8.58
N ARG A 52 -2.00 12.12 7.43
CA ARG A 52 -1.46 10.80 7.06
C ARG A 52 -0.45 10.28 8.06
N ARG A 53 0.48 11.14 8.49
CA ARG A 53 1.45 10.81 9.54
C ARG A 53 0.76 10.42 10.84
N THR A 54 -0.28 11.15 11.23
CA THR A 54 -1.08 10.85 12.44
C THR A 54 -1.74 9.48 12.35
N ASP A 55 -2.29 9.14 11.19
CA ASP A 55 -2.95 7.86 10.97
C ASP A 55 -1.97 6.68 10.98
N LEU A 56 -0.79 6.83 10.36
CA LEU A 56 0.28 5.84 10.43
C LEU A 56 0.75 5.59 11.87
N VAL A 57 0.95 6.66 12.65
CA VAL A 57 1.33 6.55 14.07
C VAL A 57 0.24 5.87 14.89
N ARG A 58 -1.04 6.18 14.64
CA ARG A 58 -2.15 5.52 15.34
C ARG A 58 -2.18 4.03 15.02
N ALA A 59 -2.12 3.67 13.73
CA ALA A 59 -2.11 2.27 13.30
C ALA A 59 -0.92 1.51 13.90
N TRP A 60 0.27 2.11 13.94
CA TRP A 60 1.45 1.49 14.55
C TRP A 60 1.22 1.18 16.03
N ARG A 61 0.69 2.13 16.81
CA ARG A 61 0.37 1.91 18.24
C ARG A 61 -0.68 0.83 18.43
N ASP A 62 -1.69 0.79 17.58
CA ASP A 62 -2.73 -0.23 17.62
C ASP A 62 -2.13 -1.63 17.38
N LEU A 63 -1.27 -1.78 16.37
CA LEU A 63 -0.60 -3.06 16.09
C LEU A 63 0.33 -3.50 17.22
N VAL A 64 1.12 -2.58 17.79
CA VAL A 64 1.97 -2.88 18.96
C VAL A 64 1.12 -3.39 20.13
N ARG A 65 -0.03 -2.77 20.38
CA ARG A 65 -0.94 -3.21 21.45
C ARG A 65 -1.55 -4.58 21.17
N LEU A 66 -1.93 -4.85 19.93
CA LEU A 66 -2.47 -6.15 19.50
C LEU A 66 -1.43 -7.25 19.64
N ASP A 67 -0.17 -6.96 19.28
CA ASP A 67 0.96 -7.87 19.40
C ASP A 67 1.21 -8.28 20.85
N VAL A 68 1.34 -7.31 21.75
CA VAL A 68 1.48 -7.56 23.20
C VAL A 68 0.31 -8.38 23.73
N THR A 69 -0.91 -8.12 23.25
CA THR A 69 -2.11 -8.87 23.67
C THR A 69 -2.04 -10.32 23.19
N MET A 70 -1.62 -10.55 21.94
CA MET A 70 -1.46 -11.87 21.34
C MET A 70 -0.35 -12.69 22.04
N GLN A 71 0.78 -12.06 22.35
CA GLN A 71 1.85 -12.69 23.11
C GLN A 71 1.38 -13.10 24.52
N ALA A 72 0.75 -12.18 25.26
CA ALA A 72 0.21 -12.48 26.59
C ALA A 72 -0.88 -13.57 26.58
N LEU A 73 -1.57 -13.75 25.46
CA LEU A 73 -2.53 -14.83 25.22
C LEU A 73 -1.85 -16.18 24.97
N SER A 74 -0.81 -16.16 24.16
CA SER A 74 0.04 -17.32 23.86
C SER A 74 0.72 -17.85 25.13
N ASP A 75 1.30 -16.95 25.93
CA ASP A 75 2.02 -17.31 27.17
C ASP A 75 1.13 -18.00 28.20
N ARG A 76 -0.16 -17.63 28.26
CA ARG A 76 -1.14 -18.27 29.15
C ARG A 76 -1.85 -19.48 28.53
N ASN A 77 -1.50 -19.84 27.29
CA ASN A 77 -2.12 -20.92 26.53
C ASN A 77 -3.66 -20.81 26.41
N ASP A 78 -4.18 -19.59 26.25
CA ASP A 78 -5.61 -19.31 26.13
C ASP A 78 -6.06 -19.39 24.66
N SER A 79 -6.10 -20.61 24.13
CA SER A 79 -6.38 -20.88 22.71
C SER A 79 -7.71 -20.29 22.24
N ARG A 80 -8.73 -20.25 23.12
CA ARG A 80 -10.06 -19.71 22.76
C ARG A 80 -9.98 -18.22 22.47
N SER A 81 -9.34 -17.46 23.35
CA SER A 81 -9.20 -16.02 23.17
C SER A 81 -8.21 -15.67 22.06
N ILE A 82 -7.20 -16.52 21.79
CA ILE A 82 -6.32 -16.41 20.62
C ILE A 82 -7.14 -16.43 19.33
N VAL A 83 -8.04 -17.41 19.16
CA VAL A 83 -8.87 -17.52 17.93
C VAL A 83 -9.79 -16.32 17.76
N LEU A 84 -10.35 -15.78 18.84
CA LEU A 84 -11.18 -14.57 18.76
C LEU A 84 -10.36 -13.34 18.36
N LEU A 85 -9.19 -13.17 18.97
CA LEU A 85 -8.30 -12.06 18.65
C LEU A 85 -7.73 -12.17 17.24
N ASP A 86 -7.38 -13.37 16.79
CA ASP A 86 -6.88 -13.65 15.44
C ASP A 86 -7.88 -13.18 14.36
N ASN A 87 -9.15 -13.57 14.49
CA ASN A 87 -10.20 -13.11 13.58
C ASN A 87 -10.38 -11.59 13.61
N PHE A 88 -10.37 -10.99 14.81
CA PHE A 88 -10.45 -9.54 14.94
C PHE A 88 -9.27 -8.82 14.27
N ILE A 89 -8.04 -9.30 14.49
CA ILE A 89 -6.85 -8.70 13.88
C ILE A 89 -6.90 -8.84 12.36
N ALA A 90 -7.27 -10.00 11.84
CA ALA A 90 -7.38 -10.20 10.40
C ALA A 90 -8.38 -9.23 9.75
N GLU A 91 -9.53 -9.01 10.41
CA GLU A 91 -10.54 -8.04 9.95
C GLU A 91 -10.06 -6.59 10.06
N TYR A 92 -9.41 -6.23 11.18
CA TYR A 92 -8.80 -4.91 11.36
C TYR A 92 -7.75 -4.62 10.28
N MET A 93 -6.87 -5.59 10.01
CA MET A 93 -5.85 -5.45 8.98
C MET A 93 -6.49 -5.19 7.62
N ALA A 94 -7.44 -6.04 7.21
CA ALA A 94 -8.07 -5.94 5.90
C ALA A 94 -8.86 -4.63 5.71
N LYS A 95 -9.52 -4.13 6.75
CA LYS A 95 -10.40 -2.95 6.66
C LYS A 95 -9.70 -1.62 6.88
N HIS A 96 -8.66 -1.60 7.70
CA HIS A 96 -8.05 -0.35 8.16
C HIS A 96 -6.56 -0.25 7.82
N LEU A 97 -5.81 -1.32 8.03
CA LEU A 97 -4.37 -1.30 7.82
C LEU A 97 -3.99 -1.41 6.34
N ASP A 98 -4.54 -2.37 5.61
CA ASP A 98 -4.17 -2.62 4.21
C ASP A 98 -4.51 -1.43 3.31
N PRO A 99 -5.67 -0.76 3.44
CA PRO A 99 -5.92 0.49 2.72
C PRO A 99 -4.96 1.62 3.10
N LEU A 100 -4.50 1.64 4.36
CA LEU A 100 -3.50 2.61 4.83
C LEU A 100 -2.09 2.29 4.31
N LEU A 101 -1.78 1.03 4.01
CA LEU A 101 -0.48 0.65 3.45
C LEU A 101 -0.47 0.57 1.92
N LYS A 102 -1.63 0.72 1.28
CA LYS A 102 -1.76 0.59 -0.18
C LYS A 102 -0.92 1.61 -0.96
N PRO A 103 -1.02 2.93 -0.71
CA PRO A 103 -0.40 3.91 -1.60
C PRO A 103 1.13 3.81 -1.60
N GLU A 104 1.73 3.81 -2.79
CA GLU A 104 3.18 3.56 -2.94
C GLU A 104 4.04 4.76 -2.55
N TRP A 105 3.54 5.97 -2.74
CA TRP A 105 4.24 7.21 -2.45
C TRP A 105 4.71 7.33 -0.98
N GLN A 106 4.04 6.65 -0.04
CA GLN A 106 4.45 6.68 1.38
C GLN A 106 5.83 6.08 1.59
N SER A 107 6.15 5.05 0.82
CA SER A 107 7.43 4.36 0.92
C SER A 107 8.57 5.22 0.34
N SER A 108 8.29 6.20 -0.53
CA SER A 108 9.28 7.17 -1.07
C SER A 108 9.33 8.50 -0.28
N HIS A 109 8.25 8.88 0.41
CA HIS A 109 8.13 10.22 0.99
C HIS A 109 8.94 10.39 2.30
N PRO A 110 9.89 11.35 2.38
CA PRO A 110 10.84 11.46 3.50
C PRO A 110 10.21 11.57 4.90
N GLU A 111 9.07 12.23 5.03
CA GLU A 111 8.41 12.44 6.32
C GLU A 111 7.71 11.19 6.88
N VAL A 112 7.37 10.22 6.03
CA VAL A 112 6.54 9.06 6.41
C VAL A 112 7.15 7.72 6.06
N MET A 113 8.18 7.65 5.21
CA MET A 113 8.80 6.40 4.77
C MET A 113 9.24 5.47 5.91
N ALA A 114 9.82 6.03 6.98
CA ALA A 114 10.24 5.24 8.14
C ALA A 114 9.02 4.72 8.94
N LEU A 115 7.94 5.51 9.01
CA LEU A 115 6.69 5.08 9.65
C LEU A 115 5.99 4.00 8.84
N ASP A 116 5.98 4.12 7.51
CA ASP A 116 5.45 3.10 6.60
C ASP A 116 6.22 1.79 6.77
N ALA A 117 7.56 1.84 6.74
CA ALA A 117 8.40 0.66 6.98
C ALA A 117 8.12 0.02 8.35
N ASN A 118 8.14 0.80 9.43
CA ASN A 118 7.86 0.31 10.78
C ASN A 118 6.48 -0.36 10.88
N LEU A 119 5.47 0.21 10.21
CA LEU A 119 4.13 -0.34 10.22
C LEU A 119 4.05 -1.67 9.45
N ARG A 120 4.75 -1.81 8.33
CA ARG A 120 4.86 -3.07 7.58
C ARG A 120 5.60 -4.15 8.36
N PHE A 121 6.70 -3.81 9.03
CA PHE A 121 7.40 -4.75 9.93
C PHE A 121 6.50 -5.21 11.08
N MET A 122 5.77 -4.29 11.71
CA MET A 122 4.85 -4.64 12.78
C MET A 122 3.69 -5.52 12.28
N LYS A 123 3.17 -5.26 11.07
CA LYS A 123 2.21 -6.15 10.41
C LYS A 123 2.79 -7.55 10.22
N ALA A 124 4.00 -7.67 9.67
CA ALA A 124 4.64 -8.95 9.43
C ALA A 124 4.90 -9.73 10.74
N GLN A 125 5.34 -9.05 11.80
CA GLN A 125 5.51 -9.63 13.13
C GLN A 125 4.20 -10.14 13.71
N LEU A 126 3.10 -9.40 13.56
CA LEU A 126 1.80 -9.84 14.04
C LEU A 126 1.31 -11.08 13.26
N LEU A 127 1.52 -11.09 11.94
CA LEU A 127 1.27 -12.26 11.08
C LEU A 127 2.14 -13.46 11.46
N SER A 128 3.39 -13.22 11.92
CA SER A 128 4.27 -14.25 12.52
C SER A 128 3.59 -14.91 13.70
N ASN A 129 3.15 -14.09 14.65
CA ASN A 129 2.55 -14.52 15.90
C ASN A 129 1.22 -15.24 15.69
N MET A 130 0.49 -14.88 14.63
CA MET A 130 -0.73 -15.53 14.16
C MET A 130 -0.48 -16.80 13.32
N ARG A 131 0.79 -17.14 13.03
CA ARG A 131 1.20 -18.31 12.23
C ARG A 131 0.67 -18.27 10.80
N TYR A 132 0.84 -17.13 10.12
CA TYR A 132 0.50 -16.96 8.70
C TYR A 132 1.76 -16.84 7.81
N PRO A 133 2.54 -17.92 7.61
CA PRO A 133 3.85 -17.87 6.95
C PRO A 133 3.78 -17.36 5.50
N ARG A 134 2.69 -17.64 4.77
CA ARG A 134 2.52 -17.10 3.41
C ARG A 134 2.38 -15.58 3.42
N LYS A 135 1.51 -15.04 4.27
CA LYS A 135 1.25 -13.59 4.36
C LYS A 135 2.46 -12.82 4.88
N VAL A 136 3.24 -13.48 5.72
CA VAL A 136 4.54 -13.00 6.15
C VAL A 136 5.47 -12.84 4.96
N GLN A 137 5.64 -13.90 4.15
CA GLN A 137 6.53 -13.84 3.00
C GLN A 137 6.07 -12.74 2.04
N GLU A 138 4.76 -12.65 1.79
CA GLU A 138 4.17 -11.54 1.01
C GLU A 138 4.52 -10.18 1.61
N SER A 139 4.58 -10.04 2.93
CA SER A 139 4.96 -8.79 3.60
C SER A 139 6.46 -8.52 3.49
N ILE A 140 7.32 -9.54 3.57
CA ILE A 140 8.77 -9.42 3.34
C ILE A 140 9.02 -8.95 1.92
N ASP A 141 8.44 -9.62 0.93
CA ASP A 141 8.61 -9.30 -0.49
C ASP A 141 8.14 -7.86 -0.78
N ASP A 142 7.00 -7.46 -0.19
CA ASP A 142 6.47 -6.10 -0.33
C ASP A 142 7.38 -5.03 0.32
N ILE A 143 7.96 -5.30 1.51
CA ILE A 143 8.93 -4.40 2.13
C ILE A 143 10.19 -4.27 1.25
N GLU A 144 10.71 -5.38 0.75
CA GLU A 144 11.89 -5.37 -0.12
C GLU A 144 11.68 -4.56 -1.39
N ASN A 145 10.56 -4.81 -2.09
CA ASN A 145 10.24 -4.12 -3.33
C ASN A 145 10.05 -2.61 -3.09
N ARG A 146 9.39 -2.23 -2.00
CA ARG A 146 9.10 -0.81 -1.71
C ARG A 146 10.33 -0.04 -1.26
N PHE A 147 11.25 -0.68 -0.53
CA PHE A 147 12.42 -0.03 0.07
C PHE A 147 13.75 -0.45 -0.56
N GLU A 148 13.71 -0.91 -1.82
CA GLU A 148 14.90 -1.27 -2.59
C GLU A 148 15.97 -0.16 -2.54
N GLY A 149 17.22 -0.53 -2.24
CA GLY A 149 18.36 0.38 -2.15
C GLY A 149 18.38 1.26 -0.89
N ARG A 150 17.51 0.98 0.09
CA ARG A 150 17.39 1.72 1.36
C ARG A 150 17.60 0.83 2.58
N GLU A 151 18.44 -0.19 2.45
CA GLU A 151 18.74 -1.18 3.49
C GLU A 151 19.34 -0.55 4.75
N SER A 152 20.02 0.60 4.60
CA SER A 152 20.60 1.37 5.72
C SER A 152 19.59 2.25 6.46
N MET A 153 18.33 2.36 5.99
CA MET A 153 17.30 3.14 6.67
C MET A 153 17.03 2.55 8.05
N LEU A 154 16.89 3.42 9.06
CA LEU A 154 16.56 2.97 10.41
C LEU A 154 15.07 2.67 10.53
N VAL A 155 14.77 1.52 11.10
CA VAL A 155 13.42 1.05 11.43
C VAL A 155 13.38 0.57 12.88
N GLU A 156 12.19 0.60 13.46
CA GLU A 156 11.94 0.12 14.82
C GLU A 156 11.46 -1.33 14.79
N TYR A 157 12.41 -2.27 14.72
CA TYR A 157 12.15 -3.70 14.73
C TYR A 157 13.32 -4.48 15.34
N PRO A 158 13.08 -5.34 16.36
CA PRO A 158 11.81 -5.52 17.08
C PRO A 158 11.38 -4.25 17.81
N VAL A 159 10.11 -4.18 18.25
CA VAL A 159 9.54 -2.99 18.90
C VAL A 159 10.43 -2.51 20.05
N GLY A 160 10.77 -1.21 20.07
CA GLY A 160 11.66 -0.61 21.06
C GLY A 160 13.15 -0.63 20.70
N GLU A 161 13.56 -1.30 19.61
CA GLU A 161 14.93 -1.32 19.12
C GLU A 161 15.04 -0.72 17.72
N GLN A 162 16.02 0.16 17.50
CA GLN A 162 16.33 0.69 16.16
C GLN A 162 17.40 -0.15 15.49
N ARG A 163 17.12 -0.60 14.27
CA ARG A 163 18.04 -1.38 13.43
C ARG A 163 17.99 -0.89 12.00
N SER A 164 18.97 -1.31 11.21
CA SER A 164 18.89 -1.10 9.76
C SER A 164 17.78 -1.94 9.15
N LEU A 165 17.12 -1.45 8.10
CA LEU A 165 16.05 -2.17 7.42
C LEU A 165 16.50 -3.54 6.92
N GLY A 166 17.73 -3.63 6.40
CA GLY A 166 18.31 -4.91 5.96
C GLY A 166 18.44 -5.91 7.11
N GLU A 167 18.98 -5.48 8.26
CA GLU A 167 19.08 -6.32 9.45
C GLU A 167 17.70 -6.74 9.96
N ALA A 168 16.73 -5.82 9.97
CA ALA A 168 15.36 -6.13 10.37
C ALA A 168 14.69 -7.17 9.47
N LEU A 169 14.92 -7.11 8.14
CA LEU A 169 14.45 -8.12 7.19
C LEU A 169 15.07 -9.49 7.46
N ASP A 170 16.38 -9.54 7.72
CA ASP A 170 17.07 -10.79 8.03
C ASP A 170 16.55 -11.42 9.33
N MET A 171 16.35 -10.61 10.37
CA MET A 171 15.72 -11.06 11.61
C MET A 171 14.31 -11.61 11.41
N LEU A 172 13.53 -10.96 10.55
CA LEU A 172 12.18 -11.40 10.20
C LEU A 172 12.29 -12.78 9.53
N ARG A 173 13.10 -12.94 8.48
CA ARG A 173 13.31 -14.23 7.79
C ARG A 173 13.74 -15.37 8.74
N ASP A 174 14.66 -15.07 9.64
CA ASP A 174 15.23 -16.04 10.58
C ASP A 174 14.25 -16.48 11.68
N GLN A 175 13.20 -15.70 11.91
CA GLN A 175 12.11 -16.06 12.80
C GLN A 175 11.49 -17.35 12.25
N LYS A 176 11.72 -18.51 12.86
CA LYS A 176 11.20 -19.79 12.33
C LYS A 176 9.67 -19.79 12.33
N TRP A 177 9.08 -19.46 11.19
CA TRP A 177 7.65 -19.50 10.91
C TRP A 177 7.25 -20.97 10.75
N ASN A 178 7.06 -21.68 11.85
CA ASN A 178 6.66 -23.08 11.82
C ASN A 178 5.35 -23.20 11.00
N SER A 179 5.44 -23.86 9.85
CA SER A 179 4.33 -24.21 8.97
C SER A 179 3.53 -25.38 9.53
#